data_AF-A0A835DJY5-F1
#
_entry.id   AF-A0A835DJY5-F1
#
_cell.length_a   1.000
_cell.length_b   1.000
_cell.length_c   1.000
_cell.angle_alpha   90.00
_cell.angle_beta   90.00
_cell.angle_gamma   90.00
#
_symmetry.space_group_name_H-M   'P 1'
#
loop_
_entity.id
_entity.type
_entity.pdbx_description
1 polymer ?
#
loop_
_entity_poly.entity_id
_entity_poly.type
_entity_poly.pdbx_seq_one_letter_code
_entity_poly.pdbx_strand_id
1 'polypeptide(L)'
;MADAPASPGGGSHESGEHSPRSNVREQDRYLPIANISRIMKKALPANGKIAKDAKDTVQECVSEFISFITSEASDKCQREKRKTINGDDLLWAMATLGFEEYIDPLKVYLNRYREIEGDTKGSVKGGDGSGRKDAVGAQPGPNAQIAHQGSFAQGVSYMNSQSQAQHLMVPMQGTE
;
A
#
# COMPACT_ATOMS: atom_id res chain seq x y z
N MET A 1 65.62 -13.27 -36.87
CA MET A 1 65.44 -12.10 -35.98
C MET A 1 64.40 -11.21 -36.65
N ALA A 2 63.33 -10.71 -36.04
CA ALA A 2 62.48 -11.08 -34.92
C ALA A 2 61.24 -10.20 -35.15
N ASP A 3 60.06 -10.79 -35.07
CA ASP A 3 58.77 -10.12 -35.20
C ASP A 3 58.58 -9.12 -34.05
N ALA A 4 58.11 -7.90 -34.33
CA ALA A 4 57.83 -6.88 -33.32
C ALA A 4 56.31 -6.68 -33.22
N PRO A 5 55.66 -6.99 -32.09
CA PRO A 5 54.24 -6.77 -31.96
C PRO A 5 53.93 -5.31 -31.58
N ALA A 6 52.87 -4.81 -32.21
CA ALA A 6 52.26 -3.52 -31.97
C ALA A 6 51.71 -3.38 -30.53
N SER A 7 51.84 -2.18 -29.96
CA SER A 7 51.06 -1.73 -28.80
C SER A 7 49.99 -0.75 -29.26
N PRO A 8 48.70 -1.01 -29.02
CA PRO A 8 47.70 0.04 -28.96
C PRO A 8 47.40 0.36 -27.49
N GLY A 9 47.49 1.65 -27.15
CA GLY A 9 47.02 2.19 -25.89
C GLY A 9 45.52 1.98 -25.73
N GLY A 10 45.13 1.34 -24.63
CA GLY A 10 43.74 1.25 -24.20
C GLY A 10 43.40 2.45 -23.33
N GLY A 11 42.58 3.35 -23.86
CA GLY A 11 42.00 4.46 -23.12
C GLY A 11 41.09 3.96 -22.00
N SER A 12 41.25 4.54 -20.81
CA SER A 12 40.33 4.40 -19.69
C SER A 12 39.00 5.05 -20.06
N HIS A 13 38.01 4.23 -20.37
CA HIS A 13 36.64 4.67 -20.60
C HIS A 13 35.90 4.67 -19.25
N GLU A 14 35.94 5.80 -18.53
CA GLU A 14 34.94 6.09 -17.51
C GLU A 14 33.63 6.44 -18.23
N SER A 15 32.82 5.42 -18.54
CA SER A 15 31.44 5.62 -18.98
C SER A 15 30.50 5.23 -17.85
N GLY A 16 30.04 6.25 -17.12
CA GLY A 16 28.83 6.16 -16.32
C GLY A 16 27.63 5.94 -17.24
N GLU A 17 27.26 4.68 -17.46
CA GLU A 17 25.95 4.34 -17.98
C GLU A 17 24.90 4.58 -16.90
N HIS A 18 24.44 5.83 -16.78
CA HIS A 18 23.10 6.09 -16.27
C HIS A 18 22.10 5.64 -17.34
N SER A 19 21.85 4.32 -17.38
CA SER A 19 20.84 3.74 -18.25
C SER A 19 19.48 4.38 -17.90
N PRO A 20 18.65 4.82 -18.87
CA PRO A 20 17.35 5.45 -18.59
C PRO A 20 16.41 4.59 -17.72
N ARG A 21 16.70 3.29 -17.61
CA ARG A 21 15.99 2.33 -16.74
C ARG A 21 16.35 2.46 -15.26
N SER A 22 17.52 2.97 -14.88
CA SER A 22 17.88 3.17 -13.47
C SER A 22 17.08 4.30 -12.84
N ASN A 23 16.93 5.42 -13.56
CA ASN A 23 16.21 6.59 -13.07
C ASN A 23 14.71 6.31 -12.83
N VAL A 24 14.07 5.49 -13.67
CA VAL A 24 12.65 5.09 -13.47
C VAL A 24 12.52 4.24 -12.20
N ARG A 25 13.44 3.29 -12.00
CA ARG A 25 13.46 2.45 -10.79
C ARG A 25 13.72 3.26 -9.52
N GLU A 26 14.51 4.32 -9.60
CA GLU A 26 14.72 5.21 -8.44
C GLU A 26 13.48 6.02 -8.11
N GLN A 27 12.76 6.53 -9.12
CA GLN A 27 11.49 7.23 -8.89
C GLN A 27 10.43 6.31 -8.27
N ASP A 28 10.41 5.03 -8.63
CA ASP A 28 9.52 4.03 -8.01
C ASP A 28 9.77 3.84 -6.50
N ARG A 29 10.96 4.19 -6.00
CA ARG A 29 11.28 4.10 -4.56
C ARG A 29 10.73 5.28 -3.77
N TYR A 30 10.45 6.40 -4.41
CA TYR A 30 10.10 7.64 -3.74
C TYR A 30 8.59 7.83 -3.67
N LEU A 31 8.11 8.28 -2.51
CA LEU A 31 6.73 8.74 -2.39
C LEU A 31 6.53 10.04 -3.18
N PRO A 32 5.33 10.31 -3.72
CA PRO A 32 5.07 11.54 -4.46
C PRO A 32 5.39 12.79 -3.64
N ILE A 33 6.19 13.69 -4.20
CA ILE A 33 6.65 14.91 -3.51
C ILE A 33 5.50 15.78 -3.00
N ALA A 34 4.34 15.73 -3.67
CA ALA A 34 3.12 16.44 -3.27
C ALA A 34 2.59 15.93 -1.91
N ASN A 35 2.65 14.63 -1.65
CA ASN A 35 2.22 14.05 -0.38
C ASN A 35 3.19 14.42 0.75
N ILE A 36 4.50 14.33 0.48
CA ILE A 36 5.55 14.78 1.40
C ILE A 36 5.36 16.25 1.76
N SER A 37 5.24 17.13 0.75
CA SER A 37 5.05 18.57 0.95
C SER A 37 3.79 18.88 1.75
N ARG A 38 2.69 18.14 1.56
CA ARG A 38 1.44 18.33 2.30
C ARG A 38 1.61 18.00 3.79
N ILE A 39 2.32 16.93 4.11
CA ILE A 39 2.57 16.52 5.51
C ILE A 39 3.53 17.48 6.18
N MET A 40 4.66 17.81 5.55
CA MET A 40 5.62 18.78 6.09
C MET A 40 4.96 20.13 6.42
N LYS A 41 4.03 20.59 5.57
CA LYS A 41 3.33 21.86 5.76
C LYS A 41 2.44 21.87 7.02
N LYS A 42 1.95 20.72 7.49
CA LYS A 42 1.15 20.62 8.73
C LYS A 42 1.97 20.94 9.98
N ALA A 43 3.29 20.78 9.94
CA ALA A 43 4.20 21.12 11.03
C ALA A 43 4.63 22.60 11.02
N LEU A 44 4.15 23.39 10.06
CA LEU A 44 4.53 24.79 9.88
C LEU A 44 3.33 25.73 10.05
N PRO A 45 3.58 27.01 10.38
CA PRO A 45 2.55 28.05 10.30
C PRO A 45 1.94 28.16 8.90
N ALA A 46 0.72 28.70 8.79
CA ALA A 46 -0.02 28.79 7.54
C ALA A 46 0.79 29.44 6.39
N ASN A 47 1.54 30.51 6.70
CA ASN A 47 2.38 31.25 5.76
C ASN A 47 3.80 30.66 5.56
N GLY A 48 4.20 29.63 6.31
CA GLY A 48 5.56 29.07 6.24
C GLY A 48 5.88 28.46 4.87
N LYS A 49 7.07 28.73 4.31
CA LYS A 49 7.49 28.18 3.01
C LYS A 49 8.47 27.02 3.23
N ILE A 50 8.43 26.03 2.34
CA ILE A 50 9.36 24.89 2.35
C ILE A 50 10.20 24.99 1.08
N ALA A 51 11.52 25.08 1.25
CA ALA A 51 12.46 25.07 0.14
C ALA A 51 12.37 23.75 -0.65
N LYS A 52 12.76 23.77 -1.94
CA LYS A 52 12.77 22.57 -2.78
C LYS A 52 13.68 21.50 -2.16
N ASP A 53 14.91 21.87 -1.83
CA ASP A 53 15.91 20.94 -1.30
C ASP A 53 15.44 20.27 0.00
N ALA A 54 14.74 21.00 0.87
CA ALA A 54 14.17 20.42 2.08
C ALA A 54 13.09 19.36 1.79
N LYS A 55 12.30 19.51 0.72
CA LYS A 55 11.33 18.48 0.31
C LYS A 55 12.02 17.25 -0.25
N ASP A 56 13.06 17.46 -1.05
CA ASP A 56 13.84 16.38 -1.67
C ASP A 56 14.58 15.58 -0.59
N THR A 57 15.23 16.25 0.37
CA THR A 57 15.87 15.57 1.52
C THR A 57 14.86 14.76 2.34
N VAL A 58 13.69 15.30 2.66
CA VAL A 58 12.69 14.54 3.42
C VAL A 58 12.13 13.37 2.60
N GLN A 59 12.00 13.50 1.28
CA GLN A 59 11.58 12.41 0.40
C GLN A 59 12.59 11.25 0.44
N GLU A 60 13.88 11.54 0.41
CA GLU A 60 14.95 10.56 0.57
C GLU A 60 14.88 9.91 1.96
N CYS A 61 14.84 10.72 3.03
CA CYS A 61 14.78 10.25 4.41
C CYS A 61 13.58 9.34 4.69
N VAL A 62 12.40 9.65 4.13
CA VAL A 62 11.20 8.82 4.32
C VAL A 62 11.35 7.46 3.64
N SER A 63 12.01 7.42 2.49
CA SER A 63 12.25 6.17 1.75
C SER A 63 13.27 5.29 2.48
N GLU A 64 14.30 5.91 3.05
CA GLU A 64 15.25 5.25 3.95
C GLU A 64 14.56 4.78 5.23
N PHE A 65 13.70 5.60 5.85
CA PHE A 65 12.93 5.22 7.04
C PHE A 65 12.08 3.97 6.80
N ILE A 66 11.37 3.88 5.67
CA ILE A 66 10.62 2.67 5.30
C ILE A 66 11.56 1.47 5.24
N SER A 67 12.70 1.61 4.56
CA SER A 67 13.68 0.53 4.41
C SER A 67 14.28 0.12 5.76
N PHE A 68 14.54 1.09 6.64
CA PHE A 68 15.13 0.87 7.95
C PHE A 68 14.20 0.08 8.87
N ILE A 69 12.95 0.53 9.05
CA ILE A 69 11.96 -0.16 9.88
C ILE A 69 11.65 -1.55 9.31
N THR A 70 11.46 -1.65 7.99
CA THR A 70 11.09 -2.93 7.35
C THR A 70 12.21 -3.96 7.43
N SER A 71 13.47 -3.53 7.42
CA SER A 71 14.62 -4.43 7.61
C SER A 71 14.65 -5.03 9.01
N GLU A 72 14.49 -4.21 10.05
CA GLU A 72 14.47 -4.70 11.44
C GLU A 72 13.28 -5.65 11.71
N ALA A 73 12.10 -5.32 11.16
CA ALA A 73 10.92 -6.20 11.23
C ALA A 73 11.11 -7.51 10.45
N SER A 74 11.78 -7.45 9.29
CA SER A 74 12.15 -8.63 8.50
C SER A 74 13.07 -9.55 9.29
N ASP A 75 14.09 -9.01 9.96
CA ASP A 75 15.04 -9.80 10.74
C ASP A 75 14.36 -10.53 11.90
N LYS A 76 13.44 -9.85 12.60
CA LYS A 76 12.60 -10.52 13.62
C LYS A 76 11.76 -11.64 13.01
N CYS A 77 11.05 -11.36 11.93
CA CYS A 77 10.18 -12.33 11.24
C CYS A 77 10.96 -13.58 10.83
N GLN A 78 12.14 -13.40 10.24
CA GLN A 78 13.02 -14.49 9.81
C GLN A 78 13.59 -15.27 10.99
N ARG A 79 13.99 -14.60 12.08
CA ARG A 79 14.44 -15.25 13.33
C ARG A 79 13.36 -16.12 13.95
N GLU A 80 12.09 -15.75 13.79
CA GLU A 80 10.91 -16.53 14.19
C GLU A 80 10.49 -17.57 13.13
N LYS A 81 11.32 -17.82 12.10
CA LYS A 81 11.10 -18.78 11.00
C LYS A 81 9.82 -18.52 10.20
N ARG A 82 9.36 -17.27 10.16
CA ARG A 82 8.24 -16.84 9.32
C ARG A 82 8.76 -16.23 8.01
N LYS A 83 7.93 -16.31 6.96
CA LYS A 83 8.22 -15.72 5.63
C LYS A 83 7.44 -14.43 5.36
N THR A 84 6.48 -14.10 6.21
CA THR A 84 5.57 -12.97 6.03
C THR A 84 5.64 -12.08 7.25
N ILE A 85 6.07 -10.85 7.03
CA ILE A 85 6.08 -9.79 8.04
C ILE A 85 4.62 -9.43 8.35
N ASN A 86 4.28 -9.30 9.63
CA ASN A 86 2.96 -8.86 10.07
C ASN A 86 3.03 -7.53 10.84
N GLY A 87 1.88 -7.01 11.29
CA GLY A 87 1.81 -5.75 12.03
C GLY A 87 2.52 -5.77 13.38
N ASP A 88 2.56 -6.94 14.05
CA ASP A 88 3.21 -7.08 15.35
C ASP A 88 4.75 -7.01 15.22
N ASP A 89 5.30 -7.44 14.08
CA ASP A 89 6.72 -7.26 13.75
C ASP A 89 7.09 -5.79 13.62
N LEU A 90 6.23 -4.99 12.97
CA LEU A 90 6.45 -3.55 12.83
C LEU A 90 6.38 -2.84 14.18
N LEU A 91 5.44 -3.21 15.04
CA LEU A 91 5.35 -2.66 16.41
C LEU A 91 6.61 -2.99 17.21
N TRP A 92 7.12 -4.22 17.12
CA TRP A 92 8.37 -4.58 17.77
C TRP A 92 9.56 -3.79 17.22
N ALA A 93 9.69 -3.67 15.89
CA ALA A 93 10.77 -2.92 15.27
C ALA A 93 10.77 -1.44 15.68
N MET A 94 9.60 -0.80 15.70
CA MET A 94 9.47 0.59 16.18
C MET A 94 9.97 0.74 17.63
N ALA A 95 9.62 -0.18 18.52
CA ALA A 95 10.08 -0.13 19.90
C ALA A 95 11.60 -0.34 20.01
N THR A 96 12.14 -1.34 19.31
CA THR A 96 13.58 -1.65 19.32
C THR A 96 14.44 -0.49 18.78
N LEU A 97 13.92 0.25 17.81
CA LEU A 97 14.64 1.34 17.14
C LEU A 97 14.48 2.70 17.82
N GLY A 98 13.80 2.77 18.98
CA GLY A 98 13.65 4.02 19.75
C GLY A 98 12.49 4.91 19.28
N PHE A 99 11.47 4.32 18.66
CA PHE A 99 10.26 5.00 18.17
C PHE A 99 9.03 4.67 19.04
N GLU A 100 9.23 4.52 20.35
CA GLU A 100 8.21 4.05 21.31
C GLU A 100 6.96 4.94 21.37
N GLU A 101 7.13 6.24 21.17
CA GLU A 101 6.03 7.23 21.14
C GLU A 101 4.99 6.94 20.04
N TYR A 102 5.35 6.16 19.01
CA TYR A 102 4.42 5.76 17.94
C TYR A 102 3.66 4.46 18.23
N ILE A 103 4.06 3.69 19.25
CA ILE A 103 3.55 2.34 19.50
C ILE A 103 2.05 2.33 19.80
N ASP A 104 1.61 3.18 20.73
CA ASP A 104 0.21 3.21 21.14
C ASP A 104 -0.73 3.68 20.01
N PRO A 105 -0.42 4.75 19.27
CA PRO A 105 -1.16 5.10 18.06
C PRO A 105 -1.21 3.96 17.02
N LEU A 106 -0.09 3.27 16.78
CA LEU A 106 -0.01 2.19 15.81
C LEU A 106 -0.80 0.94 16.23
N LYS A 107 -0.84 0.61 17.52
CA LYS A 107 -1.70 -0.48 18.05
C LYS A 107 -3.18 -0.20 17.81
N VAL A 108 -3.63 1.04 18.07
CA VAL A 108 -5.01 1.45 17.79
C VAL A 108 -5.33 1.31 16.31
N TYR A 109 -4.41 1.74 15.44
CA TYR A 109 -4.57 1.60 14.00
C TYR A 109 -4.63 0.13 13.56
N LEU A 110 -3.72 -0.72 14.04
CA LEU A 110 -3.66 -2.14 13.69
C LEU A 110 -4.93 -2.88 14.12
N ASN A 111 -5.48 -2.57 15.30
CA ASN A 111 -6.72 -3.17 15.77
C ASN A 111 -7.89 -2.80 14.85
N ARG A 112 -8.06 -1.51 14.51
CA ARG A 112 -9.10 -1.07 13.58
C ARG A 112 -8.94 -1.69 12.19
N TYR A 113 -7.72 -1.81 11.69
CA TYR A 113 -7.43 -2.46 10.41
C TYR A 113 -7.91 -3.93 10.42
N ARG A 114 -7.63 -4.66 11.51
CA ARG A 114 -8.06 -6.06 11.69
C ARG A 114 -9.57 -6.21 11.78
N GLU A 115 -10.28 -5.27 12.40
CA GLU A 115 -11.75 -5.26 12.44
C GLU A 115 -12.34 -5.11 11.04
N ILE A 116 -11.87 -4.14 10.26
CA ILE A 116 -12.38 -3.85 8.90
C ILE A 116 -12.07 -5.00 7.92
N GLU A 117 -10.83 -5.51 7.93
CA GLU A 117 -10.46 -6.64 7.07
C GLU A 117 -11.06 -7.98 7.53
N GLY A 118 -11.28 -8.13 8.84
CA GLY A 118 -11.94 -9.29 9.45
C GLY A 118 -13.40 -9.41 9.02
N ASP A 119 -14.15 -8.30 9.02
CA ASP A 119 -15.54 -8.26 8.55
C ASP A 119 -15.65 -8.61 7.06
N THR A 120 -14.66 -8.22 6.27
CA THR A 120 -14.62 -8.53 4.83
C THR A 120 -14.39 -10.03 4.56
N LYS A 121 -13.74 -10.76 5.48
CA LYS A 121 -13.55 -12.22 5.40
C LYS A 121 -14.61 -13.03 6.16
N GLY A 122 -15.45 -12.40 6.98
CA GLY A 122 -16.46 -13.05 7.81
C GLY A 122 -17.78 -13.44 7.12
N SER A 123 -18.06 -12.93 5.91
CA SER A 123 -19.38 -13.11 5.26
C SER A 123 -19.48 -14.27 4.25
N VAL A 124 -18.49 -15.15 4.12
CA VAL A 124 -18.53 -16.29 3.16
C VAL A 124 -18.56 -17.66 3.83
N LYS A 125 -18.82 -17.75 5.14
CA LYS A 125 -18.88 -19.05 5.81
C LYS A 125 -20.02 -19.15 6.83
N GLY A 126 -21.23 -19.33 6.32
CA GLY A 126 -22.41 -19.69 7.10
C GLY A 126 -23.35 -20.63 6.33
N GLY A 127 -23.41 -21.90 6.77
CA GLY A 127 -24.45 -22.90 6.45
C GLY A 127 -24.19 -23.72 5.18
N ASP A 128 -24.27 -25.05 5.14
CA ASP A 128 -24.66 -26.04 6.14
C ASP A 128 -24.21 -27.42 5.63
N GLY A 129 -23.84 -28.32 6.53
CA GLY A 129 -23.44 -29.68 6.18
C GLY A 129 -24.58 -30.65 6.39
N SER A 130 -24.92 -31.47 5.39
CA SER A 130 -25.60 -32.76 5.62
C SER A 130 -25.57 -33.67 4.38
N GLY A 131 -25.18 -34.94 4.58
CA GLY A 131 -25.61 -36.06 3.73
C GLY A 131 -24.54 -36.77 2.89
N ARG A 132 -23.83 -37.72 3.49
CA ARG A 132 -23.23 -38.85 2.75
C ARG A 132 -24.35 -39.75 2.18
N LYS A 133 -24.19 -40.24 0.95
CA LYS A 133 -24.55 -41.60 0.51
C LYS A 133 -23.94 -41.90 -0.87
N ASP A 134 -23.17 -42.99 -0.94
CA ASP A 134 -22.63 -43.61 -2.14
C ASP A 134 -23.73 -44.26 -3.00
N ALA A 135 -23.62 -44.20 -4.34
CA ALA A 135 -24.00 -45.27 -5.28
C ALA A 135 -23.56 -44.95 -6.73
N VAL A 136 -23.06 -45.99 -7.39
CA VAL A 136 -22.44 -46.08 -8.73
C VAL A 136 -23.49 -46.14 -9.86
N GLY A 137 -23.19 -45.59 -11.06
CA GLY A 137 -23.91 -45.98 -12.29
C GLY A 137 -23.79 -45.07 -13.53
N ALA A 138 -22.91 -45.48 -14.46
CA ALA A 138 -22.88 -45.36 -15.93
C ALA A 138 -23.64 -44.25 -16.75
N GLN A 139 -22.87 -43.68 -17.70
CA GLN A 139 -23.15 -42.90 -18.94
C GLN A 139 -24.08 -43.61 -19.99
N PRO A 140 -24.56 -42.99 -21.12
CA PRO A 140 -23.90 -41.98 -21.99
C PRO A 140 -24.75 -40.82 -22.62
N GLY A 141 -24.07 -39.88 -23.31
CA GLY A 141 -24.55 -38.59 -23.90
C GLY A 141 -25.42 -38.65 -25.18
N PRO A 142 -25.40 -37.67 -26.16
CA PRO A 142 -24.48 -36.52 -26.35
C PRO A 142 -25.11 -35.15 -26.77
N ASN A 143 -24.26 -34.11 -26.79
CA ASN A 143 -24.20 -32.90 -27.65
C ASN A 143 -25.31 -31.81 -27.66
N ALA A 144 -24.95 -30.59 -27.25
CA ALA A 144 -25.41 -29.34 -27.88
C ALA A 144 -24.45 -28.17 -27.52
N GLN A 145 -23.82 -27.60 -28.55
CA GLN A 145 -23.10 -26.32 -28.52
C GLN A 145 -24.11 -25.16 -28.46
N ILE A 146 -23.82 -24.08 -27.73
CA ILE A 146 -24.24 -22.71 -28.05
C ILE A 146 -23.27 -21.72 -27.36
N ALA A 147 -22.83 -20.74 -28.14
CA ALA A 147 -21.93 -19.66 -27.80
C ALA A 147 -22.70 -18.37 -27.47
N HIS A 148 -22.25 -17.57 -26.49
CA HIS A 148 -22.36 -16.09 -26.44
C HIS A 148 -21.57 -15.57 -25.21
N GLN A 149 -20.47 -14.81 -25.30
CA GLN A 149 -20.35 -13.34 -25.48
C GLN A 149 -21.12 -12.45 -24.48
N GLY A 150 -20.39 -11.53 -23.81
CA GLY A 150 -20.91 -10.41 -23.02
C GLY A 150 -20.14 -10.21 -21.70
N SER A 151 -19.02 -9.47 -21.69
CA SER A 151 -18.91 -8.04 -21.32
C SER A 151 -19.33 -7.72 -19.88
N PHE A 152 -18.35 -7.64 -18.96
CA PHE A 152 -18.53 -7.07 -17.63
C PHE A 152 -18.33 -5.55 -17.71
N ALA A 153 -19.44 -4.82 -17.80
CA ALA A 153 -19.47 -3.37 -17.68
C ALA A 153 -19.75 -2.93 -16.23
N GLN A 154 -18.98 -1.92 -15.83
CA GLN A 154 -19.11 -0.95 -14.74
C GLN A 154 -20.44 -0.87 -13.97
N GLY A 155 -20.33 -0.64 -12.66
CA GLY A 155 -21.42 -0.09 -11.86
C GLY A 155 -21.12 0.02 -10.36
N VAL A 156 -20.17 0.86 -9.95
CA VAL A 156 -20.11 1.35 -8.56
C VAL A 156 -21.02 2.58 -8.49
N SER A 157 -22.26 2.36 -8.05
CA SER A 157 -23.24 3.41 -7.78
C SER A 157 -22.96 4.01 -6.40
N TYR A 158 -22.45 5.23 -6.40
CA TYR A 158 -22.35 6.08 -5.22
C TYR A 158 -23.77 6.51 -4.81
N MET A 159 -24.34 5.90 -3.77
CA MET A 159 -25.59 6.39 -3.18
C MET A 159 -25.32 7.64 -2.33
N ASN A 160 -25.63 8.76 -2.95
CA ASN A 160 -25.89 10.06 -2.37
C ASN A 160 -27.06 9.98 -1.36
N SER A 161 -26.80 10.23 -0.08
CA SER A 161 -27.84 10.45 0.93
C SER A 161 -28.02 11.96 1.13
N GLN A 162 -28.89 12.55 0.32
CA GLN A 162 -29.44 13.88 0.56
C GLN A 162 -30.93 13.86 0.22
N SER A 163 -31.79 13.75 1.25
CA SER A 163 -33.09 14.41 1.34
C SER A 163 -33.91 13.88 2.53
N GLN A 164 -33.95 14.64 3.62
CA GLN A 164 -35.24 14.92 4.26
C GLN A 164 -35.19 16.28 4.95
N ALA A 165 -35.83 17.26 4.31
CA ALA A 165 -36.20 18.51 4.92
C ALA A 165 -37.57 18.32 5.59
N GLN A 166 -37.66 18.61 6.89
CA GLN A 166 -38.93 18.94 7.57
C GLN A 166 -38.69 20.07 8.59
N HIS A 167 -38.91 21.28 8.10
CA HIS A 167 -39.74 22.34 8.69
C HIS A 167 -39.85 22.45 10.23
N LEU A 168 -39.21 23.48 10.82
CA LEU A 168 -39.76 24.23 11.96
C LEU A 168 -39.31 25.70 11.87
N MET A 169 -40.18 26.57 11.35
CA MET A 169 -40.11 28.02 11.53
C MET A 169 -40.54 28.36 12.97
N VAL A 170 -39.73 29.15 13.68
CA VAL A 170 -40.08 29.73 14.98
C VAL A 170 -40.66 31.13 14.73
N PRO A 171 -41.89 31.45 15.18
CA PRO A 171 -42.37 32.82 15.16
C PRO A 171 -41.79 33.60 16.36
N MET A 172 -41.11 34.70 16.05
CA MET A 172 -40.75 35.76 17.01
C MET A 172 -42.04 36.49 17.41
N GLN A 173 -42.48 36.30 18.67
CA GLN A 173 -43.49 37.15 19.30
C GLN A 173 -42.81 38.41 19.83
N GLY A 174 -43.34 39.56 19.43
CA GLY A 174 -43.00 40.85 20.03
C GLY A 174 -43.64 41.00 21.41
N THR A 175 -42.95 41.74 22.27
CA THR A 175 -43.49 42.31 23.51
C THR A 175 -43.00 43.75 23.59
N GLU A 176 -43.99 44.64 23.56
CA GLU A 176 -44.11 46.01 24.11
C GLU A 176 -42.86 46.90 24.24
#